data_AF-A0A3B7MID9-F1
#
_entry.id   AF-A0A3B7MID9-F1
#
_cell.length_a   1.000
_cell.length_b   1.000
_cell.length_c   1.000
_cell.angle_alpha   90.00
_cell.angle_beta   90.00
_cell.angle_gamma   90.00
#
_symmetry.space_group_name_H-M   'P 1'
#
loop_
_entity.id
_entity.type
_entity.pdbx_description
1 polymer ?
#
loop_
_entity_poly.entity_id
_entity_poly.type
_entity_poly.pdbx_seq_one_letter_code
_entity_poly.pdbx_strand_id
1 'polypeptide(L)'
;MEKVPNPDIQIRTLHSKASRLVESRYTDEYILEELCREGISIDYARAILTFAHSDCASKKEAQVKLTTGLALIMGSVLFIITSYRFVQQTGMGMLLIEWGIVIAGIMRLFKSYGLFKRLGYR
;
A
#
# COMPACT_ATOMS: atom_id res chain seq x y z
N MET A 1 5.89 13.90 41.38
CA MET A 1 6.05 14.49 40.04
C MET A 1 5.18 13.70 39.10
N GLU A 2 3.97 14.19 38.88
CA GLU A 2 3.01 13.63 37.93
C GLU A 2 3.59 13.81 36.53
N LYS A 3 3.88 12.70 35.83
CA LYS A 3 4.36 12.76 34.44
C LYS A 3 3.23 13.32 33.60
N VAL A 4 3.27 14.60 33.29
CA VAL A 4 2.39 15.23 32.30
C VAL A 4 2.45 14.37 31.04
N PRO A 5 1.36 13.68 30.65
CA PRO A 5 1.39 12.79 29.50
C PRO A 5 1.69 13.63 28.27
N ASN A 6 2.73 13.23 27.53
CA ASN A 6 3.15 13.93 26.33
C ASN A 6 1.97 13.89 25.32
N PRO A 7 1.38 15.05 24.94
CA PRO A 7 0.19 15.10 24.10
C PRO A 7 0.39 14.42 22.75
N ASP A 8 1.63 14.40 22.24
CA ASP A 8 1.98 13.71 20.99
C ASP A 8 1.78 12.19 21.06
N ILE A 9 1.97 11.59 22.23
CA ILE A 9 1.80 10.16 22.43
C ILE A 9 0.32 9.81 22.44
N GLN A 10 -0.52 10.60 23.11
CA GLN A 10 -1.97 10.37 23.13
C GLN A 10 -2.57 10.51 21.72
N ILE A 11 -2.15 11.54 20.97
CA ILE A 11 -2.61 11.76 19.59
C ILE A 11 -2.21 10.59 18.67
N ARG A 12 -0.98 10.09 18.76
CA ARG A 12 -0.53 8.92 17.98
C ARG A 12 -1.31 7.66 18.33
N THR A 13 -1.61 7.46 19.60
CA THR A 13 -2.36 6.29 20.07
C THR A 13 -3.80 6.32 19.56
N LEU A 14 -4.42 7.50 19.57
CA LEU A 14 -5.75 7.76 19.00
C LEU A 14 -5.80 7.53 17.49
N HIS A 15 -4.82 8.06 16.76
CA HIS A 15 -4.69 7.79 15.32
C HIS A 15 -4.50 6.30 15.02
N SER A 16 -3.70 5.59 15.82
CA SER A 16 -3.51 4.15 15.66
C SER A 16 -4.79 3.37 15.96
N LYS A 17 -5.58 3.78 16.96
CA LYS A 17 -6.86 3.14 17.30
C LYS A 17 -7.88 3.36 16.17
N ALA A 18 -8.04 4.60 15.71
CA ALA A 18 -8.91 4.93 14.59
C ALA A 18 -8.53 4.16 13.31
N SER A 19 -7.24 4.09 12.98
CA SER A 19 -6.75 3.32 11.83
C SER A 19 -7.09 1.83 11.92
N ARG A 20 -6.97 1.22 13.11
CA ARG A 20 -7.34 -0.20 13.32
C ARG A 20 -8.84 -0.42 13.19
N LEU A 21 -9.66 0.50 13.68
CA LEU A 21 -11.11 0.41 13.58
C LEU A 21 -11.59 0.54 12.13
N VAL A 22 -10.97 1.45 11.35
CA VAL A 22 -11.20 1.58 9.90
C VAL A 22 -10.78 0.31 9.16
N GLU A 23 -9.60 -0.24 9.47
CA GLU A 23 -9.13 -1.52 8.87
C GLU A 23 -10.07 -2.69 9.20
N SER A 24 -10.75 -2.65 10.36
CA SER A 24 -11.70 -3.66 10.82
C SER A 24 -13.12 -3.50 10.25
N ARG A 25 -13.33 -2.54 9.32
CA ARG A 25 -14.62 -2.26 8.65
C ARG A 25 -15.78 -1.88 9.58
N TYR A 26 -15.50 -1.24 10.72
CA TYR A 26 -16.57 -0.60 11.49
C TYR A 26 -17.14 0.61 10.74
N THR A 27 -18.39 0.97 11.04
CA THR A 27 -19.01 2.16 10.46
C THR A 27 -18.38 3.43 11.01
N ASP A 28 -18.30 4.47 10.18
CA ASP A 28 -17.77 5.77 10.57
C ASP A 28 -18.50 6.35 11.78
N GLU A 29 -19.82 6.14 11.90
CA GLU A 29 -20.58 6.57 13.08
C GLU A 29 -20.09 5.89 14.38
N TYR A 30 -19.80 4.59 14.33
CA TYR A 30 -19.31 3.85 15.49
C TYR A 30 -17.91 4.31 15.90
N ILE A 31 -17.03 4.58 14.93
CA ILE A 31 -15.67 5.05 15.20
C ILE A 31 -15.71 6.45 15.82
N LEU A 32 -16.59 7.33 15.32
CA LEU A 32 -16.79 8.65 15.90
C LEU A 32 -17.35 8.58 17.31
N GLU A 33 -18.35 7.72 17.56
CA GLU A 33 -18.92 7.55 18.90
C GLU A 33 -17.88 7.05 19.91
N GLU A 34 -17.07 6.07 19.51
CA GLU A 34 -15.99 5.50 20.34
C GLU A 34 -14.91 6.55 20.65
N LEU A 35 -14.51 7.36 19.66
CA LEU A 35 -13.55 8.45 19.84
C LEU A 35 -14.12 9.56 20.73
N CYS A 36 -15.39 9.91 20.59
CA CYS A 36 -16.05 10.90 21.43
C CYS A 36 -16.19 10.42 22.89
N ARG A 37 -16.42 9.11 23.10
CA ARG A 37 -16.44 8.51 24.45
C ARG A 37 -15.11 8.62 25.19
N GLU A 38 -13.99 8.70 24.47
CA GLU A 38 -12.66 8.94 25.05
C GLU A 38 -12.37 10.42 25.37
N GLY A 39 -13.37 11.29 25.24
CA GLY A 39 -13.27 12.71 25.58
C GLY A 39 -12.75 13.60 24.45
N ILE A 40 -12.76 13.10 23.22
CA ILE A 40 -12.31 13.85 22.04
C ILE A 40 -13.47 14.66 21.47
N SER A 41 -13.20 15.89 21.02
CA SER A 41 -14.20 16.69 20.32
C SER A 41 -14.59 16.05 18.98
N ILE A 42 -15.87 16.15 18.62
CA ILE A 42 -16.39 15.53 17.39
C ILE A 42 -15.68 16.04 16.13
N ASP A 43 -15.26 17.30 16.10
CA ASP A 43 -14.53 17.90 14.99
C ASP A 43 -13.12 17.31 14.86
N TYR A 44 -12.44 17.06 15.99
CA TYR A 44 -11.13 16.42 15.98
C TYR A 44 -11.23 14.93 15.65
N ALA A 45 -12.25 14.24 16.14
CA ALA A 45 -12.52 12.84 15.80
C ALA A 45 -12.76 12.65 14.29
N ARG A 46 -13.50 13.57 13.65
CA ARG A 46 -13.69 13.59 12.18
C ARG A 46 -12.39 13.79 11.42
N ALA A 47 -11.52 14.69 11.90
CA ALA A 47 -10.22 14.91 11.30
C ALA A 47 -9.36 13.62 11.37
N ILE A 48 -9.27 13.00 12.55
CA ILE A 48 -8.54 11.73 12.75
C ILE A 48 -9.08 10.63 11.82
N LEU A 49 -10.40 10.49 11.72
CA LEU A 49 -11.04 9.49 10.88
C LEU A 49 -10.72 9.71 9.39
N THR A 50 -10.74 10.96 8.95
CA THR A 50 -10.39 11.32 7.57
C THR A 50 -8.95 10.93 7.24
N PHE A 51 -8.00 11.23 8.14
CA PHE A 51 -6.61 10.81 7.99
C PHE A 51 -6.43 9.28 8.03
N ALA A 52 -7.16 8.59 8.91
CA ALA A 52 -7.13 7.13 9.00
C ALA A 52 -7.62 6.46 7.70
N HIS A 53 -8.66 7.01 7.06
CA HIS A 53 -9.15 6.57 5.76
C HIS A 53 -8.12 6.80 4.64
N SER A 54 -7.50 7.98 4.58
CA SER A 54 -6.47 8.26 3.58
C SER A 54 -5.24 7.34 3.73
N ASP A 55 -4.84 7.06 4.96
CA ASP A 55 -3.71 6.17 5.24
C ASP A 55 -4.04 4.72 4.84
N CYS A 56 -5.25 4.23 5.17
CA CYS A 56 -5.68 2.89 4.78
C CYS A 56 -5.80 2.74 3.26
N ALA A 57 -6.31 3.76 2.56
CA ALA A 57 -6.37 3.79 1.10
C ALA A 57 -4.96 3.75 0.47
N SER A 58 -4.03 4.57 0.98
CA SER A 58 -2.65 4.61 0.50
C SER A 58 -1.92 3.27 0.73
N LYS A 59 -2.11 2.63 1.89
CA LYS A 59 -1.55 1.29 2.17
C LYS A 59 -2.09 0.24 1.20
N LYS A 60 -3.39 0.23 0.94
CA LYS A 60 -4.01 -0.69 -0.03
C LYS A 60 -3.46 -0.46 -1.43
N GLU A 61 -3.33 0.79 -1.86
CA GLU A 61 -2.78 1.13 -3.17
C GLU A 61 -1.31 0.69 -3.29
N ALA A 62 -0.52 0.87 -2.22
CA ALA A 62 0.86 0.39 -2.15
C ALA A 62 0.95 -1.14 -2.23
N GLN A 63 0.08 -1.86 -1.51
CA GLN A 63 0.00 -3.33 -1.58
C GLN A 63 -0.36 -3.81 -2.98
N VAL A 64 -1.35 -3.20 -3.64
CA VAL A 64 -1.75 -3.57 -5.01
C VAL A 64 -0.61 -3.33 -6.00
N LYS A 65 0.11 -2.20 -5.88
CA LYS A 65 1.28 -1.91 -6.73
C LYS A 65 2.41 -2.92 -6.53
N LEU A 66 2.66 -3.34 -5.28
CA LEU A 66 3.65 -4.36 -4.96
C LEU A 66 3.26 -5.74 -5.51
N THR A 67 2.04 -6.20 -5.25
CA THR A 67 1.58 -7.53 -5.70
C THR A 67 1.51 -7.61 -7.21
N THR A 68 1.05 -6.55 -7.89
CA THR A 68 1.05 -6.48 -9.36
C THR A 68 2.48 -6.49 -9.92
N GLY A 69 3.40 -5.75 -9.31
CA GLY A 69 4.82 -5.77 -9.68
C GLY A 69 5.44 -7.16 -9.51
N LEU A 70 5.20 -7.82 -8.38
CA LEU A 70 5.69 -9.16 -8.10
C LEU A 70 5.11 -10.20 -9.06
N ALA A 71 3.79 -10.13 -9.35
CA ALA A 71 3.13 -11.00 -10.31
C ALA A 71 3.71 -10.84 -11.72
N LEU A 72 4.04 -9.62 -12.14
CA LEU A 72 4.69 -9.37 -13.43
C LEU A 72 6.11 -9.95 -13.48
N ILE A 73 6.90 -9.86 -12.40
CA ILE A 73 8.22 -10.51 -12.33
C ILE A 73 8.07 -12.02 -12.44
N MET A 74 7.25 -12.60 -11.58
CA MET A 74 7.01 -14.05 -11.53
C MET A 74 6.50 -14.56 -12.88
N GLY A 75 5.54 -13.86 -13.48
CA GLY A 75 5.03 -14.15 -14.82
C GLY A 75 6.13 -14.08 -15.88
N SER A 76 6.98 -13.05 -15.85
CA SER A 76 8.09 -12.90 -16.79
C SER A 76 9.13 -14.01 -16.63
N VAL A 77 9.48 -14.41 -15.41
CA VAL A 77 10.43 -15.50 -15.14
C VAL A 77 9.86 -16.85 -15.58
N LEU A 78 8.61 -17.16 -15.22
CA LEU A 78 7.93 -18.39 -15.63
C LEU A 78 7.80 -18.46 -17.16
N PHE A 79 7.53 -17.32 -17.79
CA PHE A 79 7.43 -17.18 -19.24
C PHE A 79 8.79 -17.36 -19.92
N ILE A 80 9.89 -16.81 -19.38
CA ILE A 80 11.25 -17.03 -19.90
C ILE A 80 11.62 -18.52 -19.83
N ILE A 81 11.35 -19.18 -18.70
CA ILE A 81 11.65 -20.61 -18.50
C ILE A 81 10.86 -21.48 -19.50
N THR A 82 9.60 -21.15 -19.75
CA THR A 82 8.76 -21.88 -20.71
C THR A 82 9.07 -21.53 -22.17
N SER A 83 9.43 -20.28 -22.47
CA SER A 83 9.85 -19.83 -23.80
C SER A 83 11.14 -20.50 -24.27
N TYR A 84 12.01 -20.95 -23.34
CA TYR A 84 13.25 -21.66 -23.68
C TYR A 84 12.99 -22.93 -24.50
N ARG A 85 11.80 -23.55 -24.38
CA ARG A 85 11.35 -24.66 -25.22
C ARG A 85 10.68 -24.21 -26.53
N PHE A 86 10.14 -23.00 -26.57
CA PHE A 86 9.41 -22.44 -27.72
C PHE A 86 10.33 -21.72 -28.73
N VAL A 87 11.40 -21.08 -28.25
CA VAL A 87 12.40 -20.34 -29.03
C VAL A 87 13.16 -21.25 -30.01
N GLN A 88 13.27 -22.56 -29.72
CA GLN A 88 13.83 -23.51 -30.69
C GLN A 88 12.95 -23.71 -31.94
N GLN A 89 11.68 -23.28 -31.94
CA GLN A 89 10.74 -23.50 -33.05
C GLN A 89 10.25 -22.24 -33.79
N THR A 90 10.35 -21.02 -33.22
CA THR A 90 9.59 -19.85 -33.75
C THR A 90 10.43 -18.66 -34.25
N GLY A 91 11.75 -18.66 -34.09
CA GLY A 91 12.63 -17.63 -34.67
C GLY A 91 12.65 -16.27 -33.95
N MET A 92 13.64 -15.43 -34.28
CA MET A 92 14.06 -14.23 -33.54
C MET A 92 12.98 -13.15 -33.27
N GLY A 93 11.86 -13.14 -34.00
CA GLY A 93 10.84 -12.10 -33.86
C GLY A 93 10.04 -12.17 -32.54
N MET A 94 9.79 -13.38 -32.05
CA MET A 94 9.03 -13.58 -30.81
C MET A 94 9.84 -13.13 -29.58
N LEU A 95 11.16 -13.39 -29.61
CA LEU A 95 12.12 -12.91 -28.60
C LEU A 95 12.08 -11.39 -28.39
N LEU A 96 11.88 -10.58 -29.43
CA LEU A 96 11.80 -9.12 -29.32
C LEU A 96 10.55 -8.65 -28.55
N ILE A 97 9.40 -9.30 -28.79
CA ILE A 97 8.16 -9.00 -28.07
C ILE A 97 8.29 -9.38 -26.60
N GLU A 98 8.92 -10.54 -26.33
CA GLU A 98 9.18 -11.03 -24.97
C GLU A 98 10.08 -10.09 -24.18
N TRP A 99 11.17 -9.62 -24.79
CA TRP A 99 12.03 -8.59 -24.19
C TRP A 99 11.28 -7.28 -23.93
N GLY A 100 10.35 -6.90 -24.80
CA GLY A 100 9.47 -5.74 -24.59
C GLY A 100 8.61 -5.87 -23.33
N ILE A 101 8.04 -7.05 -23.07
CA ILE A 101 7.25 -7.34 -21.86
C ILE A 101 8.13 -7.27 -20.60
N VAL A 102 9.34 -7.84 -20.67
CA VAL A 102 10.31 -7.80 -19.56
C VAL A 102 10.70 -6.36 -19.21
N ILE A 103 11.05 -5.55 -20.22
CA ILE A 103 11.43 -4.14 -20.03
C ILE A 103 10.26 -3.33 -19.47
N ALA A 104 9.03 -3.56 -19.94
CA ALA A 104 7.84 -2.92 -19.39
C ALA A 104 7.60 -3.28 -17.91
N GLY A 105 7.83 -4.54 -17.55
CA GLY A 105 7.82 -5.01 -16.15
C GLY A 105 8.85 -4.29 -15.29
N ILE A 106 10.10 -4.19 -15.77
CA ILE A 106 11.20 -3.50 -15.07
C ILE A 106 10.86 -2.01 -14.89
N MET A 107 10.38 -1.31 -15.91
CA MET A 107 10.00 0.10 -15.80
C MET A 107 8.87 0.34 -14.78
N ARG A 108 7.89 -0.57 -14.69
CA ARG A 108 6.83 -0.50 -13.66
C ARG A 108 7.38 -0.67 -12.25
N LEU A 109 8.35 -1.57 -12.05
CA LEU A 109 9.01 -1.75 -10.74
C LEU A 109 9.77 -0.50 -10.33
N PHE A 110 10.53 0.12 -11.24
CA PHE A 110 11.25 1.36 -10.94
C PHE A 110 10.30 2.52 -10.60
N LYS A 111 9.17 2.65 -11.32
CA LYS A 111 8.13 3.64 -10.96
C LYS A 111 7.51 3.35 -9.59
N SER A 112 7.24 2.09 -9.27
CA SER A 112 6.71 1.68 -7.97
C SER A 112 7.71 1.97 -6.84
N TYR A 113 9.00 1.67 -7.06
CA TYR A 113 10.08 1.95 -6.12
C TYR A 113 10.28 3.46 -5.87
N GLY A 114 10.18 4.28 -6.92
CA GLY A 114 10.20 5.74 -6.79
C GLY A 114 9.01 6.28 -5.97
N LEU A 115 7.84 5.65 -6.09
CA LEU A 115 6.67 5.95 -5.27
C LEU A 115 6.89 5.53 -3.80
N PHE A 116 7.45 4.35 -3.57
CA PHE A 116 7.81 3.85 -2.24
C PHE A 116 8.82 4.74 -1.52
N LYS A 117 9.84 5.23 -2.24
CA LYS A 117 10.84 6.17 -1.71
C LYS A 117 10.24 7.54 -1.39
N ARG A 118 9.27 8.03 -2.18
CA ARG A 118 8.52 9.27 -1.88
C ARG A 118 7.56 9.11 -0.71
N LEU A 119 6.98 7.93 -0.51
CA LEU A 119 6.03 7.63 0.57
C LEU A 119 6.70 7.39 1.94
N GLY A 120 8.02 7.48 2.05
CA GLY A 120 8.70 7.52 3.34
C GLY A 120 8.73 6.21 4.12
N TYR A 121 8.55 5.06 3.46
CA TYR A 121 8.88 3.77 4.09
C TYR A 121 10.41 3.61 4.14
N ARG A 122 10.99 3.97 5.29
CA ARG A 122 12.30 3.47 5.74
C ARG A 122 12.12 2.11 6.39
#